data_AF-A0A1I4IJ70-F1
#
_entry.id   AF-A0A1I4IJ70-F1
#
_cell.length_a   1.000
_cell.length_b   1.000
_cell.length_c   1.000
_cell.angle_alpha   90.00
_cell.angle_beta   90.00
_cell.angle_gamma   90.00
#
_symmetry.space_group_name_H-M   'P 1'
#
loop_
_entity.id
_entity.type
_entity.pdbx_description
1 polymer ?
#
loop_
_entity_poly.entity_id
_entity_poly.type
_entity_poly.pdbx_seq_one_letter_code
_entity_poly.pdbx_strand_id
1 'polypeptide(L)' 'MYSVRTFKSGDGWGYQINKKEKVIIVQPYMPCIKWSQPFPDEKSAQEIGELVLSKIRNNEDPSITREELNEKISIYYN' A
#
# COMPACT_ATOMS: atom_id res chain seq x y z
N MET A 1 -1.68 15.98 10.35
CA MET A 1 -1.93 15.71 8.92
C MET A 1 -1.32 14.38 8.57
N TYR A 2 -2.04 13.54 7.82
CA TYR A 2 -1.50 12.30 7.26
C TYR A 2 -1.25 12.47 5.76
N SER A 3 -0.28 11.75 5.22
CA SER A 3 0.00 11.71 3.77
C SER A 3 0.52 10.34 3.35
N VAL A 4 0.20 9.93 2.13
CA VAL A 4 0.81 8.79 1.44
C VAL A 4 1.94 9.31 0.56
N ARG A 5 3.04 8.56 0.49
CA ARG A 5 4.11 8.77 -0.49
C ARG A 5 4.51 7.43 -1.09
N THR A 6 4.69 7.41 -2.38
CA THR A 6 5.20 6.27 -3.15
C THR A 6 6.72 6.33 -3.25
N PHE A 7 7.35 5.17 -3.42
CA PHE A 7 8.78 5.05 -3.65
C PHE A 7 9.11 3.79 -4.47
N LYS A 8 10.27 3.79 -5.11
CA LYS A 8 10.78 2.63 -5.84
C LYS A 8 11.25 1.52 -4.89
N SER A 9 10.78 0.30 -5.14
CA SER A 9 11.11 -0.90 -4.35
C SER A 9 11.59 -2.00 -5.30
N GLY A 10 12.92 -2.07 -5.50
CA GLY A 10 13.51 -2.88 -6.58
C GLY A 10 12.98 -2.47 -7.94
N ASP A 11 12.51 -3.44 -8.72
CA ASP A 11 11.92 -3.20 -10.05
C ASP A 11 10.47 -2.69 -10.00
N GLY A 12 9.85 -2.67 -8.81
CA GLY A 12 8.48 -2.21 -8.61
C GLY A 12 8.38 -0.98 -7.71
N TRP A 13 7.25 -0.89 -7.01
CA TRP A 13 6.90 0.24 -6.15
C TRP A 13 6.45 -0.21 -4.77
N GLY A 14 6.55 0.70 -3.81
CA GLY A 14 5.99 0.59 -2.47
C GLY A 14 5.42 1.94 -2.04
N TYR A 15 4.82 1.97 -0.86
CA TYR A 15 4.30 3.20 -0.27
C TYR A 15 4.68 3.33 1.20
N GLN A 16 4.65 4.56 1.69
CA GLN A 16 4.74 4.88 3.10
C GLN A 16 3.60 5.81 3.51
N ILE A 17 3.19 5.73 4.77
CA ILE A 17 2.26 6.66 5.39
C ILE A 17 3.00 7.48 6.43
N ASN A 18 2.84 8.80 6.35
CA ASN A 18 3.43 9.76 7.27
C ASN A 18 2.35 10.41 8.12
N LYS A 19 2.61 10.59 9.41
CA LYS A 19 1.85 11.46 10.31
C LYS A 19 2.72 12.67 10.65
N LYS A 20 2.40 13.82 10.05
CA LYS A 20 3.31 14.99 10.01
C LYS A 20 4.66 14.55 9.41
N GLU A 21 5.74 14.70 10.17
CA GLU A 21 7.10 14.36 9.73
C GLU A 21 7.51 12.93 10.09
N LYS A 22 6.68 12.19 10.83
CA LYS A 22 6.98 10.83 11.26
C LYS A 22 6.41 9.82 10.27
N VAL A 23 7.27 8.95 9.74
CA VAL A 23 6.85 7.74 9.02
C VAL A 23 6.22 6.77 10.02
N ILE A 24 5.01 6.29 9.73
CA ILE A 24 4.27 5.37 10.60
C ILE A 24 4.03 4.00 9.96
N ILE A 25 4.02 3.91 8.64
CA ILE A 25 3.94 2.66 7.88
C ILE A 25 4.92 2.76 6.72
N VAL A 26 5.65 1.68 6.47
CA VAL A 26 6.45 1.46 5.26
C VAL A 26 6.05 0.10 4.71
N GLN A 27 5.53 0.08 3.49
CA GLN A 27 5.15 -1.14 2.79
C GLN A 27 5.87 -1.19 1.44
N PRO A 28 7.07 -1.80 1.40
CA PRO A 28 7.82 -1.95 0.16
C PRO A 28 7.22 -3.00 -0.78
N TYR A 29 6.27 -3.81 -0.31
CA TYR A 29 5.68 -4.95 -1.00
C TYR A 29 4.16 -4.96 -0.86
N MET A 30 3.48 -5.66 -1.77
CA MET A 30 2.03 -5.81 -1.69
C MET A 30 1.64 -6.59 -0.42
N PRO A 31 0.65 -6.10 0.34
CA PRO A 31 0.11 -6.82 1.47
C PRO A 31 -0.56 -8.12 1.00
N CYS A 32 -0.53 -9.17 1.83
CA CYS A 32 -1.20 -10.46 1.58
C CYS A 32 -0.68 -11.27 0.36
N ILE A 33 0.38 -10.82 -0.32
CA ILE A 33 1.08 -11.58 -1.36
C ILE A 33 2.37 -12.18 -0.77
N LYS A 34 2.62 -13.46 -1.04
CA LYS A 34 3.87 -14.13 -0.64
C LYS A 34 5.04 -13.61 -1.48
N TRP A 35 6.28 -13.86 -1.01
CA TRP A 35 7.53 -13.60 -1.74
C TRP A 35 7.95 -12.14 -1.90
N SER A 36 7.49 -11.23 -1.03
CA SER A 36 7.96 -9.84 -1.03
C SER A 36 7.86 -9.19 -2.42
N GLN A 37 6.71 -9.38 -3.09
CA GLN A 37 6.48 -8.82 -4.41
C GLN A 37 6.14 -7.33 -4.30
N PRO A 38 6.91 -6.44 -4.95
CA PRO A 38 6.57 -5.02 -4.99
C PRO A 38 5.34 -4.79 -5.89
N PHE A 39 4.74 -3.62 -5.77
CA PHE A 39 3.65 -3.19 -6.65
C PHE A 39 4.16 -3.02 -8.09
N PRO A 40 3.34 -3.35 -9.10
CA PRO A 40 3.74 -3.29 -10.53
C PRO A 40 4.05 -1.86 -10.98
N ASP A 41 3.32 -0.88 -10.43
CA ASP A 41 3.40 0.53 -10.77
C ASP A 41 3.12 1.43 -9.56
N GLU A 42 3.46 2.70 -9.71
CA GLU A 42 3.32 3.71 -8.67
C GLU A 42 1.85 3.92 -8.28
N LYS A 43 0.95 3.89 -9.27
CA LYS A 43 -0.47 4.13 -9.08
C LYS A 43 -1.08 3.07 -8.15
N SER A 44 -0.74 1.81 -8.34
CA SER A 44 -1.19 0.69 -7.51
C SER A 44 -0.71 0.84 -6.07
N ALA A 45 0.56 1.23 -5.87
CA ALA A 45 1.09 1.51 -4.54
C ALA A 45 0.39 2.70 -3.87
N GLN A 46 0.11 3.76 -4.63
CA GLN A 46 -0.61 4.94 -4.16
C GLN A 46 -2.05 4.58 -3.74
N GLU A 47 -2.80 3.87 -4.58
CA GLU A 47 -4.20 3.51 -4.31
C GLU A 47 -4.34 2.64 -3.06
N ILE A 48 -3.47 1.64 -2.90
CA ILE A 48 -3.46 0.81 -1.68
C ILE A 48 -2.99 1.61 -0.47
N GLY A 49 -1.99 2.50 -0.62
CA GLY A 49 -1.58 3.39 0.46
C GLY A 49 -2.71 4.31 0.95
N GLU A 50 -3.53 4.83 0.03
CA GLU A 50 -4.69 5.66 0.37
C GLU A 50 -5.82 4.84 1.03
N LEU A 51 -6.02 3.59 0.62
CA LEU A 51 -6.98 2.68 1.29
C LEU A 51 -6.53 2.36 2.73
N VAL A 52 -5.26 2.08 2.95
CA VAL A 52 -4.73 1.90 4.31
C VAL A 52 -4.88 3.19 5.11
N LEU A 53 -4.62 4.35 4.49
CA LEU A 53 -4.80 5.63 5.17
C LEU A 53 -6.27 5.91 5.53
N SER A 54 -7.23 5.54 4.68
CA SER A 54 -8.66 5.71 5.00
C SER A 54 -9.06 4.85 6.19
N LYS A 55 -8.62 3.58 6.24
CA LYS A 55 -8.85 2.68 7.39
C LYS A 55 -8.28 3.23 8.69
N ILE A 56 -7.04 3.76 8.66
CA ILE A 56 -6.42 4.43 9.82
C ILE A 56 -7.24 5.63 10.29
N ARG A 57 -7.73 6.46 9.36
CA ARG A 57 -8.53 7.65 9.69
C ARG A 57 -9.88 7.27 10.32
N ASN A 58 -10.44 6.13 9.93
CA ASN A 58 -11.69 5.60 10.46
C ASN A 58 -11.51 4.76 11.74
N ASN A 59 -10.27 4.60 12.23
CA ASN A 59 -9.96 3.72 13.36
C ASN A 59 -10.34 2.25 13.11
N GLU A 60 -10.20 1.81 11.85
CA GLU A 60 -10.38 0.44 11.39
C GLU A 60 -9.03 -0.32 11.35
N ASP A 61 -9.08 -1.64 11.21
CA ASP A 61 -7.88 -2.46 10.99
C ASP A 61 -7.20 -2.07 9.66
N PRO A 62 -5.94 -1.60 9.66
CA PRO A 62 -5.25 -1.13 8.45
C PRO A 62 -4.77 -2.25 7.53
N SER A 63 -5.02 -3.52 7.85
CA SER A 63 -4.72 -4.65 6.95
C SER A 63 -5.56 -4.57 5.67
N ILE A 64 -4.99 -5.08 4.57
CA ILE A 64 -5.62 -5.11 3.25
C ILE A 64 -5.92 -6.57 2.94
N THR A 65 -7.15 -6.89 2.55
CA THR A 65 -7.51 -8.25 2.14
C THR A 65 -7.07 -8.53 0.70
N ARG A 66 -7.12 -9.81 0.29
CA ARG A 66 -6.79 -10.18 -1.09
C ARG A 66 -7.82 -9.64 -2.09
N GLU A 67 -9.07 -9.56 -1.68
CA GLU A 67 -10.17 -8.99 -2.46
C GLU A 67 -9.94 -7.50 -2.72
N GLU A 68 -9.66 -6.72 -1.66
CA GLU A 68 -9.35 -5.28 -1.78
C GLU A 68 -8.12 -5.01 -2.65
N LEU A 69 -7.10 -5.87 -2.55
CA LEU A 69 -5.92 -5.79 -3.40
C LEU A 69 -6.27 -6.02 -4.88
N ASN A 70 -7.05 -7.07 -5.18
CA ASN A 70 -7.44 -7.43 -6.54
C ASN A 70 -8.39 -6.41 -7.18
N GLU A 71 -9.24 -5.74 -6.39
CA GLU A 71 -10.13 -4.69 -6.88
C GLU A 71 -9.37 -3.46 -7.38
N LYS A 72 -8.21 -3.16 -6.78
CA LYS A 72 -7.40 -1.97 -7.09
C LYS A 72 -6.29 -2.26 -8.07
N ILE A 73 -5.74 -3.47 -8.03
CA ILE A 73 -4.63 -3.85 -8.88
C ILE A 73 -5.16 -4.86 -9.92
N SER A 74 -5.24 -4.44 -11.18
CA SER A 74 -5.66 -5.29 -12.31
C SER A 74 -4.60 -6.32 -12.70
N ILE A 75 -4.10 -7.08 -11.73
CA ILE A 75 -3.21 -8.21 -11.96
C ILE A 75 -3.76 -9.42 -11.25
N TYR A 76 -3.89 -10.49 -12.03
CA TYR A 76 -4.27 -11.80 -11.53
C TYR A 76 -3.06 -12.44 -10.83
N TYR A 77 -2.93 -12.22 -9.53
CA TYR A 77 -2.05 -13.02 -8.69
C TYR A 77 -2.75 -14.35 -8.40
N ASN A 78 -2.23 -15.44 -8.98
CA ASN A 78 -2.68 -16.83 -8.74
C ASN A 78 -2.35 -17.27 -7.31
#